data_AF-A0A936UYX2-F1
#
_entry.id   AF-A0A936UYX2-F1
#
_cell.length_a   1.000
_cell.length_b   1.000
_cell.length_c   1.000
_cell.angle_alpha   90.00
_cell.angle_beta   90.00
_cell.angle_gamma   90.00
#
_symmetry.space_group_name_H-M   'P 1'
#
loop_
_entity.id
_entity.type
_entity.pdbx_description
1 polymer ?
#
loop_
_entity_poly.entity_id
_entity_poly.type
_entity_poly.pdbx_seq_one_letter_code
_entity_poly.pdbx_strand_id
1 'polypeptide(L)'
;MSSSLNPRIKNIQKAIQVEVTGNFDPATINKLLSIMQVKSADQTLQAKKEAIQKKLGFTGKAVDGIFGVNTTTRLEFYVSARLPSLPPGANMIVSKKGLNLVIESEISSEPIYRLKHKKPVWPKGKSGITIGIGYDLGYTTAAKIENDWEPVLPATDVKKLKAVAGLKGKAAGIALANNNGDIRSVTIPFESAKAVFYISSLPAYAKLTRTIYPGIDKLPPDAQAALLSMVYNRGSGLKGDKRREMKNIVKLADKADLKGIAAEIRSMKRLWTSPETKGLLIRRENEAVLVENAGFFYNPDEIIFL
;
A
#
# COMPACT_ATOMS: atom_id res chain seq x y z
N MET A 1 38.08 14.36 2.94
CA MET A 1 36.81 13.92 3.59
C MET A 1 37.12 13.65 5.05
N SER A 2 36.23 14.04 5.97
CA SER A 2 36.37 13.73 7.39
C SER A 2 36.69 12.24 7.61
N SER A 3 37.70 11.93 8.43
CA SER A 3 38.06 10.56 8.81
C SER A 3 36.88 9.75 9.37
N SER A 4 35.83 10.43 9.85
CA SER A 4 34.61 9.82 10.39
C SER A 4 33.65 9.22 9.35
N LEU A 5 33.72 9.61 8.07
CA LEU A 5 32.80 9.11 7.03
C LEU A 5 33.28 7.84 6.35
N ASN A 6 34.60 7.59 6.31
CA ASN A 6 35.15 6.46 5.56
C ASN A 6 34.54 5.10 5.97
N PRO A 7 34.41 4.74 7.27
CA PRO A 7 33.79 3.47 7.66
C PRO A 7 32.32 3.36 7.24
N ARG A 8 31.59 4.47 7.26
CA ARG A 8 30.18 4.56 6.86
C ARG A 8 29.99 4.32 5.37
N ILE A 9 30.85 4.96 4.56
CA ILE A 9 30.85 4.77 3.10
C ILE A 9 31.17 3.32 2.76
N LYS A 10 32.16 2.70 3.45
CA LYS A 10 32.47 1.28 3.26
C LYS A 10 31.28 0.37 3.55
N ASN A 11 30.47 0.67 4.57
CA ASN A 11 29.26 -0.09 4.87
C ASN A 11 28.20 0.06 3.78
N ILE A 12 28.01 1.27 3.24
CA ILE A 12 27.12 1.50 2.09
C ILE A 12 27.60 0.67 0.89
N GLN A 13 28.89 0.74 0.54
CA GLN A 13 29.47 0.01 -0.59
C GLN A 13 29.27 -1.51 -0.47
N LYS A 14 29.48 -2.06 0.73
CA LYS A 14 29.17 -3.48 1.02
C LYS A 14 27.69 -3.79 0.80
N ALA A 15 26.79 -2.95 1.30
CA ALA A 15 25.34 -3.15 1.18
C ALA A 15 24.87 -3.15 -0.29
N ILE A 16 25.46 -2.29 -1.13
CA ILE A 16 25.12 -2.20 -2.56
C ILE A 16 26.01 -3.09 -3.46
N GLN A 17 26.89 -3.90 -2.87
CA GLN A 17 27.76 -4.86 -3.56
C GLN A 17 28.66 -4.22 -4.62
N VAL A 18 29.40 -3.18 -4.25
CA VAL A 18 30.47 -2.58 -5.06
C VAL A 18 31.82 -2.67 -4.33
N GLU A 19 32.90 -2.36 -5.03
CA GLU A 19 34.24 -2.30 -4.44
C GLU A 19 34.29 -1.34 -3.24
N VAL A 20 35.00 -1.75 -2.19
CA VAL A 20 35.00 -1.06 -0.89
C VAL A 20 36.18 -0.08 -0.81
N THR A 21 36.05 1.05 -1.50
CA THR A 21 37.10 2.10 -1.54
C THR A 21 37.03 3.07 -0.35
N GLY A 22 35.88 3.16 0.31
CA GLY A 22 35.59 4.13 1.37
C GLY A 22 35.41 5.57 0.88
N ASN A 23 35.20 5.76 -0.43
CA ASN A 23 34.86 7.03 -1.08
C ASN A 23 33.63 6.88 -1.97
N PHE A 24 32.86 7.95 -2.17
CA PHE A 24 31.78 7.98 -3.17
C PHE A 24 32.34 8.17 -4.59
N ASP A 25 33.01 7.11 -5.07
CA ASP A 25 33.59 7.00 -6.40
C ASP A 25 32.53 6.80 -7.51
N PRO A 26 32.90 6.92 -8.79
CA PRO A 26 31.94 6.78 -9.90
C PRO A 26 31.19 5.45 -9.92
N ALA A 27 31.83 4.34 -9.52
CA ALA A 27 31.19 3.03 -9.49
C ALA A 27 30.07 2.98 -8.43
N THR A 28 30.37 3.47 -7.23
CA THR A 28 29.41 3.64 -6.12
C THR A 28 28.24 4.51 -6.54
N ILE A 29 28.50 5.66 -7.16
CA ILE A 29 27.45 6.58 -7.60
C ILE A 29 26.57 5.99 -8.70
N ASN A 30 27.16 5.33 -9.71
CA ASN A 30 26.38 4.69 -10.77
C ASN A 30 25.51 3.54 -10.22
N LYS A 31 26.03 2.76 -9.26
CA LYS A 31 25.23 1.71 -8.61
C LYS A 31 24.07 2.29 -7.80
N LEU A 32 24.30 3.37 -7.05
CA LEU A 32 23.24 4.06 -6.32
C LEU A 32 22.15 4.58 -7.27
N LEU A 33 22.51 5.25 -8.37
CA LEU A 33 21.53 5.69 -9.37
C LEU A 33 20.68 4.53 -9.91
N SER A 34 21.31 3.38 -10.20
CA SER A 34 20.62 2.19 -10.69
C SER A 34 19.64 1.62 -9.68
N ILE A 35 20.07 1.43 -8.42
CA ILE A 35 19.20 0.93 -7.32
C ILE A 35 18.05 1.91 -7.07
N MET A 36 18.34 3.20 -7.10
CA MET A 36 17.38 4.27 -6.88
C MET A 36 16.44 4.51 -8.07
N GLN A 37 16.72 3.89 -9.21
CA GLN A 37 16.02 4.11 -10.49
C GLN A 37 15.97 5.59 -10.88
N VAL A 38 17.04 6.33 -10.59
CA VAL A 38 17.16 7.76 -10.89
C VAL A 38 17.97 7.94 -12.17
N LYS A 39 17.45 8.74 -13.09
CA LYS A 39 18.20 9.23 -14.24
C LYS A 39 18.85 10.56 -13.89
N SER A 40 20.13 10.71 -14.21
CA SER A 40 20.81 12.01 -14.15
C SER A 40 20.56 12.77 -15.44
N ALA A 41 20.42 14.10 -15.35
CA ALA A 41 20.23 14.96 -16.52
C ALA A 41 21.50 15.04 -17.39
N ASP A 42 22.67 14.82 -16.78
CA ASP A 42 23.98 14.83 -17.43
C ASP A 42 24.88 13.72 -16.83
N GLN A 43 25.90 13.28 -17.57
CA GLN A 43 26.81 12.20 -17.22
C GLN A 43 27.90 12.60 -16.23
N THR A 44 28.07 13.89 -15.93
CA THR A 44 29.05 14.38 -14.94
C THR A 44 28.80 13.78 -13.55
N LEU A 45 29.88 13.49 -12.82
CA LEU A 45 29.79 12.90 -11.48
C LEU A 45 29.01 13.81 -10.51
N GLN A 46 29.13 15.13 -10.67
CA GLN A 46 28.42 16.10 -9.86
C GLN A 46 26.90 16.05 -10.11
N ALA A 47 26.45 16.09 -11.36
CA ALA A 47 25.02 15.99 -11.69
C ALA A 47 24.40 14.68 -11.17
N LYS A 48 25.16 13.57 -11.26
CA LYS A 48 24.75 12.27 -10.71
C LYS A 48 24.57 12.31 -9.19
N LYS A 49 25.48 12.96 -8.46
CA LYS A 49 25.39 13.15 -7.00
C LYS A 49 24.22 14.05 -6.61
N GLU A 50 24.01 15.15 -7.33
CA GLU A 50 22.85 16.03 -7.12
C GLU A 50 21.52 15.29 -7.35
N ALA A 51 21.44 14.45 -8.38
CA ALA A 51 20.26 13.63 -8.66
C ALA A 51 19.94 12.65 -7.51
N ILE A 52 20.97 12.02 -6.93
CA ILE A 52 20.83 11.18 -5.74
C ILE A 52 20.36 12.02 -4.53
N GLN A 53 20.94 13.19 -4.27
CA GLN A 53 20.48 14.08 -3.19
C GLN A 53 19.01 14.47 -3.37
N LYS A 54 18.56 14.83 -4.58
CA LYS A 54 17.14 15.09 -4.85
C LYS A 54 16.28 13.87 -4.51
N LYS A 55 16.69 12.67 -4.92
CA LYS A 55 15.95 11.44 -4.61
C LYS A 55 15.91 11.11 -3.12
N LEU A 56 16.97 11.44 -2.37
CA LEU A 56 17.01 11.34 -0.90
C LEU A 56 16.21 12.46 -0.21
N GLY A 57 15.49 13.32 -0.94
CA GLY A 57 14.64 14.37 -0.40
C GLY A 57 15.37 15.65 0.04
N PHE A 58 16.57 15.92 -0.50
CA PHE A 58 17.20 17.23 -0.34
C PHE A 58 16.60 18.23 -1.33
N THR A 59 16.50 19.50 -0.93
CA THR A 59 15.93 20.58 -1.75
C THR A 59 16.78 21.86 -1.66
N GLY A 60 16.60 22.76 -2.63
CA GLY A 60 17.30 24.05 -2.66
C GLY A 60 18.82 23.92 -2.61
N LYS A 61 19.46 24.74 -1.76
CA LYS A 61 20.93 24.77 -1.61
C LYS A 61 21.54 23.48 -1.06
N ALA A 62 20.73 22.57 -0.50
CA ALA A 62 21.22 21.29 0.01
C ALA A 62 21.41 20.23 -1.08
N VAL A 63 21.12 20.58 -2.34
CA VAL A 63 21.41 19.78 -3.52
C VAL A 63 22.65 20.37 -4.21
N ASP A 64 23.82 20.04 -3.66
CA ASP A 64 25.12 20.63 -4.01
C ASP A 64 26.12 19.61 -4.58
N GLY A 65 25.73 18.33 -4.67
CA GLY A 65 26.59 17.24 -5.11
C GLY A 65 27.65 16.83 -4.08
N ILE A 66 27.65 17.41 -2.88
CA ILE A 66 28.64 17.17 -1.82
C ILE A 66 28.05 16.19 -0.81
N PHE A 67 28.58 14.95 -0.80
CA PHE A 67 28.09 13.90 0.11
C PHE A 67 28.75 14.01 1.48
N GLY A 68 28.14 14.81 2.35
CA GLY A 68 28.52 14.95 3.75
C GLY A 68 27.81 13.96 4.69
N VAL A 69 27.85 14.27 6.00
CA VAL A 69 27.20 13.46 7.06
C VAL A 69 25.72 13.22 6.77
N ASN A 70 24.96 14.27 6.40
CA ASN A 70 23.52 14.16 6.17
C ASN A 70 23.18 13.25 4.99
N THR A 71 23.87 13.41 3.86
CA THR A 71 23.67 12.55 2.68
C THR A 71 24.06 11.11 2.99
N THR A 72 25.17 10.91 3.70
CA THR A 72 25.62 9.58 4.15
C THR A 72 24.59 8.92 5.06
N THR A 73 24.02 9.64 6.03
CA THR A 73 22.95 9.13 6.90
C THR A 73 21.73 8.70 6.10
N ARG A 74 21.25 9.54 5.16
CA ARG A 74 20.09 9.18 4.33
C ARG A 74 20.40 8.01 3.40
N LEU A 75 21.62 7.89 2.89
CA LEU A 75 22.05 6.73 2.11
C LEU A 75 22.11 5.46 2.96
N GLU A 76 22.61 5.50 4.20
CA GLU A 76 22.60 4.35 5.11
C GLU A 76 21.18 3.88 5.40
N PHE A 77 20.24 4.81 5.66
CA PHE A 77 18.84 4.47 5.80
C PHE A 77 18.26 3.90 4.52
N TYR A 78 18.55 4.51 3.37
CA TYR A 78 18.06 4.06 2.08
C TYR A 78 18.55 2.64 1.76
N VAL A 79 19.86 2.39 1.93
CA VAL A 79 20.49 1.09 1.62
C VAL A 79 20.38 0.07 2.73
N SER A 80 19.75 0.42 3.85
CA SER A 80 19.42 -0.52 4.90
C SER A 80 18.40 -1.53 4.37
N ALA A 81 18.77 -2.81 4.36
CA ALA A 81 17.84 -3.91 4.12
C ALA A 81 16.88 -4.16 5.31
N ARG A 82 16.87 -3.28 6.32
CA ARG A 82 16.01 -3.38 7.50
C ARG A 82 14.93 -2.32 7.46
N LEU A 83 13.70 -2.77 7.64
CA LEU A 83 12.55 -1.90 7.83
C LEU A 83 12.66 -1.17 9.18
N PRO A 84 12.09 0.04 9.29
CA PRO A 84 11.92 0.69 10.57
C PRO A 84 11.04 -0.17 11.50
N SER A 85 11.26 -0.05 12.80
CA SER A 85 10.41 -0.69 13.80
C SER A 85 8.98 -0.18 13.68
N LEU A 86 8.01 -1.08 13.80
CA LEU A 86 6.60 -0.69 13.83
C LEU A 86 6.30 0.12 15.11
N PRO A 87 5.64 1.28 15.00
CA PRO A 87 5.17 2.00 16.17
C PRO A 87 4.07 1.21 16.90
N PRO A 88 3.80 1.50 18.18
CA PRO A 88 2.72 0.86 18.92
C PRO A 88 1.38 0.96 18.19
N GLY A 89 0.68 -0.16 18.06
CA GLY A 89 -0.62 -0.24 17.37
C GLY A 89 -0.54 -0.56 15.88
N ALA A 90 0.61 -0.35 15.22
CA ALA A 90 0.81 -0.75 13.83
C ALA A 90 1.11 -2.26 13.71
N ASN A 91 0.54 -2.88 12.69
CA ASN A 91 0.69 -4.28 12.30
C ASN A 91 1.57 -4.46 11.07
N MET A 92 1.64 -3.46 10.18
CA MET A 92 2.34 -3.55 8.90
C MET A 92 2.99 -2.22 8.50
N ILE A 93 3.93 -2.32 7.56
CA ILE A 93 4.50 -1.17 6.86
C ILE A 93 4.31 -1.40 5.36
N VAL A 94 3.59 -0.48 4.72
CA VAL A 94 3.28 -0.55 3.29
C VAL A 94 3.81 0.68 2.58
N SER A 95 4.10 0.57 1.29
CA SER A 95 4.46 1.74 0.50
C SER A 95 3.21 2.55 0.13
N LYS A 96 3.37 3.87 -0.06
CA LYS A 96 2.33 4.73 -0.63
C LYS A 96 1.89 4.26 -2.01
N LYS A 97 2.84 3.82 -2.84
CA LYS A 97 2.59 3.27 -4.18
C LYS A 97 1.69 2.04 -4.12
N GLY A 98 2.03 1.07 -3.27
CA GLY A 98 1.24 -0.15 -3.11
C GLY A 98 -0.12 0.13 -2.50
N LEU A 99 -0.22 1.11 -1.62
CA LEU A 99 -1.48 1.52 -1.03
C LEU A 99 -2.42 2.22 -2.03
N ASN A 100 -1.86 3.01 -2.95
CA ASN A 100 -2.61 3.56 -4.07
C ASN A 100 -3.14 2.45 -4.97
N LEU A 101 -2.36 1.39 -5.23
CA LEU A 101 -2.83 0.21 -5.96
C LEU A 101 -4.03 -0.45 -5.27
N VAL A 102 -4.00 -0.59 -3.93
CA VAL A 102 -5.15 -1.11 -3.16
C VAL A 102 -6.39 -0.26 -3.43
N ILE A 103 -6.26 1.07 -3.30
CA ILE A 103 -7.38 2.02 -3.48
C ILE A 103 -7.91 1.98 -4.91
N GLU A 104 -7.03 2.10 -5.90
CA GLU A 104 -7.39 2.07 -7.32
C GLU A 104 -8.06 0.76 -7.71
N SER A 105 -7.71 -0.35 -7.07
CA SER A 105 -8.38 -1.63 -7.28
C SER A 105 -9.84 -1.64 -6.78
N GLU A 106 -10.20 -0.77 -5.84
CA GLU A 106 -11.56 -0.63 -5.31
C GLU A 106 -12.39 0.41 -6.06
N ILE A 107 -11.76 1.51 -6.51
CA ILE A 107 -12.48 2.67 -7.08
C ILE A 107 -12.15 2.98 -8.55
N SER A 108 -11.30 2.17 -9.19
CA SER A 108 -10.65 2.41 -10.47
C SER A 108 -9.70 3.61 -10.47
N SER A 109 -10.19 4.82 -10.17
CA SER A 109 -9.39 6.03 -10.01
C SER A 109 -10.17 7.10 -9.26
N GLU A 110 -9.47 8.10 -8.71
CA GLU A 110 -10.11 9.22 -8.04
C GLU A 110 -11.11 10.00 -8.94
N PRO A 111 -10.78 10.35 -10.20
CA PRO A 111 -11.76 11.00 -11.08
C PRO A 111 -13.02 10.15 -11.31
N ILE A 112 -12.86 8.83 -11.48
CA ILE A 112 -13.99 7.91 -11.63
C ILE A 112 -14.80 7.84 -10.35
N TYR A 113 -14.17 7.83 -9.17
CA TYR A 113 -14.88 7.87 -7.90
C TYR A 113 -15.75 9.12 -7.77
N ARG A 114 -15.16 10.30 -8.03
CA ARG A 114 -15.85 11.60 -7.93
C ARG A 114 -17.04 11.70 -8.89
N LEU A 115 -16.96 11.00 -10.03
CA LEU A 115 -18.02 10.93 -11.02
C LEU A 115 -19.10 9.88 -10.69
N LYS A 116 -18.70 8.66 -10.29
CA LYS A 116 -19.58 7.47 -10.29
C LYS A 116 -19.76 6.77 -8.93
N HIS A 117 -18.87 6.94 -7.96
CA HIS A 117 -18.85 6.13 -6.72
C HIS A 117 -19.06 6.91 -5.42
N LYS A 118 -19.27 8.23 -5.48
CA LYS A 118 -19.55 9.07 -4.30
C LYS A 118 -20.91 8.84 -3.62
N LYS A 119 -21.77 7.98 -4.19
CA LYS A 119 -23.13 7.72 -3.71
C LYS A 119 -23.26 6.31 -3.14
N PRO A 120 -24.10 6.10 -2.12
CA PRO A 120 -24.36 4.76 -1.60
C PRO A 120 -24.94 3.82 -2.66
N VAL A 121 -24.45 2.58 -2.65
CA VAL A 121 -24.77 1.53 -3.64
C VAL A 121 -25.01 0.22 -2.91
N TRP A 122 -25.95 -0.59 -3.41
CA TRP A 122 -26.11 -1.96 -2.95
C TRP A 122 -25.61 -2.93 -4.04
N PRO A 123 -24.48 -3.63 -3.83
CA PRO A 123 -23.91 -4.54 -4.84
C PRO A 123 -24.67 -5.87 -4.97
N LYS A 124 -25.88 -5.97 -4.39
CA LYS A 124 -26.75 -7.16 -4.36
C LYS A 124 -26.19 -8.28 -3.45
N GLY A 125 -26.76 -9.48 -3.57
CA GLY A 125 -26.31 -10.66 -2.82
C GLY A 125 -26.58 -10.56 -1.31
N LYS A 126 -25.57 -10.90 -0.49
CA LYS A 126 -25.61 -10.82 0.98
C LYS A 126 -24.99 -9.53 1.54
N SER A 127 -24.62 -8.58 0.65
CA SER A 127 -24.02 -7.30 1.04
C SER A 127 -25.05 -6.37 1.67
N GLY A 128 -24.61 -5.43 2.50
CA GLY A 128 -25.37 -4.25 2.86
C GLY A 128 -25.19 -3.11 1.86
N ILE A 129 -25.68 -1.93 2.22
CA ILE A 129 -25.38 -0.71 1.46
C ILE A 129 -23.88 -0.39 1.64
N THR A 130 -23.18 -0.23 0.53
CA THR A 130 -21.75 0.10 0.48
C THR A 130 -21.56 1.59 0.17
N ILE A 131 -20.64 2.21 0.88
CA ILE A 131 -20.25 3.62 0.73
C ILE A 131 -18.72 3.77 0.67
N GLY A 132 -18.25 4.92 0.20
CA GLY A 132 -16.82 5.23 0.20
C GLY A 132 -15.99 4.18 -0.55
N ILE A 133 -14.87 3.78 0.06
CA ILE A 133 -13.99 2.73 -0.45
C ILE A 133 -14.36 1.41 0.23
N GLY A 134 -15.31 0.68 -0.36
CA GLY A 134 -15.67 -0.68 0.07
C GLY A 134 -16.27 -0.82 1.48
N TYR A 135 -16.76 0.26 2.08
CA TYR A 135 -17.30 0.24 3.44
C TYR A 135 -18.75 -0.29 3.43
N ASP A 136 -18.95 -1.52 3.87
CA ASP A 136 -20.27 -2.17 3.92
C ASP A 136 -20.98 -1.88 5.26
N LEU A 137 -22.04 -1.06 5.20
CA LEU A 137 -22.86 -0.67 6.35
C LEU A 137 -23.63 -1.86 6.93
N GLY A 138 -23.88 -2.90 6.15
CA GLY A 138 -24.54 -4.12 6.60
C GLY A 138 -23.68 -4.97 7.53
N TYR A 139 -22.36 -4.91 7.42
CA TYR A 139 -21.44 -5.64 8.30
C TYR A 139 -20.86 -4.77 9.42
N THR A 140 -21.43 -3.59 9.62
CA THR A 140 -20.93 -2.59 10.57
C THR A 140 -22.03 -2.16 11.53
N THR A 141 -21.69 -1.94 12.80
CA THR A 141 -22.63 -1.44 13.82
C THR A 141 -22.82 0.07 13.70
N ALA A 142 -23.97 0.57 14.18
CA ALA A 142 -24.25 2.02 14.19
C ALA A 142 -23.21 2.82 14.98
N ALA A 143 -22.73 2.30 16.11
CA ALA A 143 -21.68 2.94 16.91
C ALA A 143 -20.35 3.02 16.15
N LYS A 144 -19.98 1.97 15.41
CA LYS A 144 -18.78 2.01 14.57
C LYS A 144 -18.92 2.99 13.41
N ILE A 145 -20.09 3.04 12.77
CA ILE A 145 -20.37 4.00 11.70
C ILE A 145 -20.23 5.43 12.23
N GLU A 146 -20.78 5.72 13.40
CA GLU A 146 -20.65 7.03 14.04
C GLU A 146 -19.19 7.40 14.27
N ASN A 147 -18.44 6.56 14.99
CA ASN A 147 -17.04 6.80 15.28
C ASN A 147 -16.17 7.00 14.02
N ASP A 148 -16.44 6.22 12.97
CA ASP A 148 -15.65 6.27 11.75
C ASP A 148 -15.97 7.51 10.89
N TRP A 149 -17.24 7.94 10.85
CA TRP A 149 -17.71 8.93 9.86
C TRP A 149 -18.05 10.31 10.43
N GLU A 150 -18.36 10.43 11.73
CA GLU A 150 -18.60 11.72 12.41
C GLU A 150 -17.46 12.74 12.22
N PRO A 151 -16.17 12.37 12.29
CA PRO A 151 -15.10 13.34 12.14
C PRO A 151 -14.99 13.94 10.72
N VAL A 152 -15.64 13.33 9.71
CA VAL A 152 -15.42 13.64 8.29
C VAL A 152 -16.71 13.88 7.49
N LEU A 153 -17.88 13.82 8.13
CA LEU A 153 -19.19 14.06 7.52
C LEU A 153 -20.12 14.84 8.46
N PRO A 154 -21.11 15.57 7.91
CA PRO A 154 -22.13 16.21 8.72
C PRO A 154 -22.92 15.19 9.56
N ALA A 155 -23.27 15.57 10.79
CA ALA A 155 -24.05 14.72 11.71
C ALA A 155 -25.39 14.25 11.11
N THR A 156 -26.00 15.07 10.25
CA THR A 156 -27.21 14.72 9.50
C THR A 156 -26.98 13.54 8.57
N ASP A 157 -25.86 13.48 7.86
CA ASP A 157 -25.53 12.37 6.97
C ASP A 157 -25.15 11.12 7.76
N VAL A 158 -24.39 11.27 8.86
CA VAL A 158 -24.03 10.14 9.73
C VAL A 158 -25.27 9.48 10.33
N LYS A 159 -26.27 10.27 10.76
CA LYS A 159 -27.56 9.74 11.23
C LYS A 159 -28.22 8.83 10.18
N LYS A 160 -28.15 9.20 8.90
CA LYS A 160 -28.71 8.42 7.79
C LYS A 160 -27.94 7.12 7.58
N LEU A 161 -26.61 7.18 7.64
CA LEU A 161 -25.76 5.98 7.56
C LEU A 161 -26.07 4.99 8.68
N LYS A 162 -26.24 5.48 9.91
CA LYS A 162 -26.56 4.66 11.09
C LYS A 162 -27.93 3.98 10.97
N ALA A 163 -28.91 4.64 10.35
CA ALA A 163 -30.27 4.11 10.19
C ALA A 163 -30.32 2.83 9.33
N VAL A 164 -29.31 2.59 8.49
CA VAL A 164 -29.20 1.39 7.64
C VAL A 164 -28.13 0.40 8.12
N ALA A 165 -27.54 0.64 9.29
CA ALA A 165 -26.53 -0.24 9.89
C ALA A 165 -27.07 -1.67 10.06
N GLY A 166 -26.26 -2.67 9.72
CA GLY A 166 -26.64 -4.08 9.87
C GLY A 166 -27.61 -4.63 8.81
N LEU A 167 -28.22 -3.77 7.98
CA LEU A 167 -29.12 -4.23 6.92
C LEU A 167 -28.32 -4.94 5.81
N LYS A 168 -28.77 -6.14 5.41
CA LYS A 168 -28.11 -6.98 4.40
C LYS A 168 -29.11 -7.50 3.38
N GLY A 169 -28.60 -7.87 2.21
CA GLY A 169 -29.38 -8.49 1.15
C GLY A 169 -30.61 -7.69 0.75
N LYS A 170 -31.75 -8.35 0.54
CA LYS A 170 -32.97 -7.68 0.07
C LYS A 170 -33.39 -6.51 0.97
N ALA A 171 -33.18 -6.60 2.29
CA ALA A 171 -33.49 -5.51 3.21
C ALA A 171 -32.64 -4.25 2.93
N ALA A 172 -31.35 -4.42 2.65
CA ALA A 172 -30.47 -3.32 2.23
C ALA A 172 -30.89 -2.73 0.87
N GLY A 173 -31.26 -3.60 -0.08
CA GLY A 173 -31.79 -3.18 -1.38
C GLY A 173 -33.08 -2.37 -1.25
N ILE A 174 -34.02 -2.81 -0.42
CA ILE A 174 -35.27 -2.10 -0.13
C ILE A 174 -34.99 -0.78 0.58
N ALA A 175 -34.13 -0.76 1.60
CA ALA A 175 -33.78 0.47 2.30
C ALA A 175 -33.11 1.50 1.38
N LEU A 176 -32.26 1.04 0.45
CA LEU A 176 -31.70 1.90 -0.57
C LEU A 176 -32.80 2.37 -1.53
N ALA A 177 -33.69 1.48 -1.97
CA ALA A 177 -34.75 1.71 -2.96
C ALA A 177 -35.88 2.62 -2.49
N ASN A 178 -36.23 2.58 -1.20
CA ASN A 178 -37.38 3.28 -0.64
C ASN A 178 -37.29 4.79 -0.85
N ASN A 179 -38.40 5.37 -1.31
CA ASN A 179 -38.55 6.76 -1.77
C ASN A 179 -38.48 7.83 -0.67
N ASN A 180 -38.12 7.48 0.58
CA ASN A 180 -37.77 8.50 1.57
C ASN A 180 -36.35 9.05 1.39
N GLY A 181 -35.59 8.57 0.39
CA GLY A 181 -34.48 9.30 -0.26
C GLY A 181 -33.27 9.64 0.60
N ASP A 182 -33.32 9.35 1.91
CA ASP A 182 -32.42 9.99 2.85
C ASP A 182 -31.00 9.45 2.68
N ILE A 183 -30.84 8.13 2.64
CA ILE A 183 -29.53 7.52 2.43
C ILE A 183 -28.94 7.85 1.06
N ARG A 184 -29.77 7.94 0.00
CA ARG A 184 -29.30 8.29 -1.36
C ARG A 184 -28.84 9.74 -1.48
N SER A 185 -29.38 10.62 -0.63
CA SER A 185 -28.95 12.03 -0.58
C SER A 185 -27.50 12.16 -0.09
N VAL A 186 -27.04 11.24 0.76
CA VAL A 186 -25.68 11.24 1.30
C VAL A 186 -24.68 11.23 0.14
N THR A 187 -23.70 12.12 0.25
CA THR A 187 -22.57 12.17 -0.68
C THR A 187 -21.32 11.96 0.14
N ILE A 188 -20.48 11.01 -0.27
CA ILE A 188 -19.23 10.73 0.40
C ILE A 188 -18.09 11.39 -0.38
N PRO A 189 -17.51 12.50 0.10
CA PRO A 189 -16.33 13.09 -0.51
C PRO A 189 -15.20 12.07 -0.60
N PHE A 190 -14.36 12.18 -1.64
CA PHE A 190 -13.23 11.26 -1.80
C PHE A 190 -12.27 11.34 -0.61
N GLU A 191 -11.98 12.55 -0.11
CA GLU A 191 -11.10 12.71 1.05
C GLU A 191 -11.67 12.05 2.30
N SER A 192 -12.97 12.21 2.56
CA SER A 192 -13.64 11.52 3.68
C SER A 192 -13.58 10.01 3.52
N ALA A 193 -13.87 9.48 2.32
CA ALA A 193 -13.78 8.04 2.05
C ALA A 193 -12.36 7.49 2.25
N LYS A 194 -11.35 8.23 1.77
CA LYS A 194 -9.94 7.87 1.89
C LYS A 194 -9.47 7.94 3.34
N ALA A 195 -9.88 8.97 4.10
CA ALA A 195 -9.59 9.09 5.53
C ALA A 195 -10.16 7.90 6.31
N VAL A 196 -11.46 7.59 6.15
CA VAL A 196 -12.10 6.42 6.80
C VAL A 196 -11.42 5.12 6.38
N PHE A 197 -11.06 4.97 5.10
CA PHE A 197 -10.36 3.78 4.62
C PHE A 197 -9.02 3.57 5.34
N TYR A 198 -8.24 4.64 5.56
CA TYR A 198 -6.97 4.57 6.27
C TYR A 198 -7.10 4.30 7.77
N ILE A 199 -8.05 4.93 8.45
CA ILE A 199 -8.12 4.86 9.91
C ILE A 199 -8.94 3.67 10.41
N SER A 200 -9.86 3.15 9.59
CA SER A 200 -10.81 2.12 10.00
C SER A 200 -10.58 0.79 9.27
N SER A 201 -10.65 0.80 7.93
CA SER A 201 -10.62 -0.43 7.16
C SER A 201 -9.22 -1.06 7.10
N LEU A 202 -8.21 -0.28 6.71
CA LEU A 202 -6.87 -0.79 6.46
C LEU A 202 -6.18 -1.39 7.70
N PRO A 203 -6.25 -0.82 8.91
CA PRO A 203 -5.62 -1.41 10.09
C PRO A 203 -6.19 -2.79 10.45
N ALA A 204 -7.50 -2.99 10.28
CA ALA A 204 -8.14 -4.29 10.49
C ALA A 204 -7.63 -5.34 9.50
N TYR A 205 -7.53 -4.98 8.21
CA TYR A 205 -6.99 -5.88 7.19
C TYR A 205 -5.47 -6.07 7.30
N ALA A 206 -4.73 -5.08 7.79
CA ALA A 206 -3.30 -5.21 8.08
C ALA A 206 -3.06 -6.23 9.19
N LYS A 207 -3.84 -6.17 10.28
CA LYS A 207 -3.82 -7.18 11.34
C LYS A 207 -4.16 -8.58 10.82
N LEU A 208 -5.20 -8.71 9.98
CA LEU A 208 -5.56 -10.00 9.38
C LEU A 208 -4.45 -10.55 8.47
N THR A 209 -3.86 -9.68 7.65
CA THR A 209 -2.76 -10.04 6.75
C THR A 209 -1.54 -10.52 7.53
N ARG A 210 -1.13 -9.77 8.56
CA ARG A 210 -0.04 -10.18 9.47
C ARG A 210 -0.33 -11.52 10.16
N THR A 211 -1.58 -11.75 10.55
CA THR A 211 -1.98 -13.00 11.22
C THR A 211 -1.80 -14.22 10.31
N ILE A 212 -2.14 -14.11 9.02
CA ILE A 212 -2.04 -15.25 8.10
C ILE A 212 -0.66 -15.40 7.45
N TYR A 213 0.15 -14.34 7.45
CA TYR A 213 1.51 -14.31 6.92
C TYR A 213 2.49 -13.89 8.03
N PRO A 214 2.91 -14.79 8.92
CA PRO A 214 3.80 -14.46 10.02
C PRO A 214 5.13 -13.81 9.58
N GLY A 215 5.69 -14.20 8.43
CA GLY A 215 6.88 -13.58 7.83
C GLY A 215 6.66 -12.27 7.07
N ILE A 216 5.48 -11.64 7.15
CA ILE A 216 5.15 -10.41 6.41
C ILE A 216 6.14 -9.26 6.70
N ASP A 217 6.66 -9.18 7.91
CA ASP A 217 7.57 -8.13 8.38
C ASP A 217 8.99 -8.27 7.84
N LYS A 218 9.31 -9.41 7.23
CA LYS A 218 10.54 -9.62 6.46
C LYS A 218 10.44 -9.13 5.03
N LEU A 219 9.23 -8.81 4.55
CA LEU A 219 9.01 -8.42 3.16
C LEU A 219 9.12 -6.90 2.98
N PRO A 220 9.57 -6.42 1.80
CA PRO A 220 9.57 -4.99 1.54
C PRO A 220 8.15 -4.40 1.46
N PRO A 221 7.99 -3.09 1.75
CA PRO A 221 6.69 -2.42 1.82
C PRO A 221 5.76 -2.61 0.62
N ASP A 222 6.27 -2.66 -0.62
CA ASP A 222 5.48 -2.98 -1.81
C ASP A 222 4.89 -4.40 -1.76
N ALA A 223 5.67 -5.38 -1.32
CA ALA A 223 5.20 -6.76 -1.19
C ALA A 223 4.20 -6.93 -0.03
N GLN A 224 4.41 -6.21 1.08
CA GLN A 224 3.42 -6.13 2.16
C GLN A 224 2.10 -5.55 1.66
N ALA A 225 2.15 -4.47 0.87
CA ALA A 225 0.96 -3.85 0.28
C ALA A 225 0.22 -4.77 -0.70
N ALA A 226 0.93 -5.53 -1.53
CA ALA A 226 0.33 -6.50 -2.43
C ALA A 226 -0.42 -7.61 -1.69
N LEU A 227 0.17 -8.15 -0.62
CA LEU A 227 -0.48 -9.17 0.21
C LEU A 227 -1.68 -8.58 0.97
N LEU A 228 -1.57 -7.35 1.47
CA LEU A 228 -2.71 -6.63 2.05
C LEU A 228 -3.85 -6.45 1.04
N SER A 229 -3.56 -6.00 -0.19
CA SER A 229 -4.55 -5.89 -1.27
C SER A 229 -5.24 -7.22 -1.56
N MET A 230 -4.48 -8.31 -1.60
CA MET A 230 -5.03 -9.64 -1.81
C MET A 230 -5.95 -10.08 -0.67
N VAL A 231 -5.54 -9.87 0.58
CA VAL A 231 -6.35 -10.25 1.76
C VAL A 231 -7.59 -9.36 1.86
N TYR A 232 -7.49 -8.09 1.50
CA TYR A 232 -8.65 -7.21 1.38
C TYR A 232 -9.66 -7.75 0.36
N ASN A 233 -9.21 -8.12 -0.83
CA ASN A 233 -10.07 -8.62 -1.90
C ASN A 233 -10.69 -9.99 -1.61
N ARG A 234 -9.91 -10.89 -1.00
CA ARG A 234 -10.28 -12.31 -0.91
C ARG A 234 -10.58 -12.77 0.51
N GLY A 235 -10.30 -11.96 1.53
CA GLY A 235 -10.33 -12.38 2.93
C GLY A 235 -9.20 -13.35 3.31
N SER A 236 -9.15 -13.70 4.59
CA SER A 236 -8.04 -14.43 5.24
C SER A 236 -8.10 -15.96 5.17
N GLY A 237 -9.09 -16.54 4.48
CA GLY A 237 -9.25 -17.99 4.42
C GLY A 237 -8.14 -18.69 3.64
N LEU A 238 -7.59 -19.78 4.19
CA LEU A 238 -6.50 -20.58 3.59
C LEU A 238 -6.90 -22.03 3.22
N LYS A 239 -8.18 -22.39 3.37
CA LYS A 239 -8.68 -23.75 3.17
C LYS A 239 -9.33 -23.92 1.79
N GLY A 240 -9.14 -25.11 1.20
CA GLY A 240 -9.73 -25.53 -0.07
C GLY A 240 -8.91 -25.13 -1.31
N ASP A 241 -9.22 -25.74 -2.46
CA ASP A 241 -8.45 -25.55 -3.70
C ASP A 241 -8.43 -24.08 -4.16
N LYS A 242 -9.54 -23.35 -3.99
CA LYS A 242 -9.61 -21.92 -4.32
C LYS A 242 -8.64 -21.06 -3.49
N ARG A 243 -8.04 -21.58 -2.42
CA ARG A 243 -7.10 -20.88 -1.51
C ARG A 243 -5.68 -21.42 -1.56
N ARG A 244 -5.39 -22.35 -2.48
CA ARG A 244 -4.10 -23.04 -2.58
C ARG A 244 -2.93 -22.08 -2.67
N GLU A 245 -3.00 -21.11 -3.57
CA GLU A 245 -1.91 -20.16 -3.80
C GLU A 245 -1.70 -19.27 -2.56
N MET A 246 -2.78 -18.82 -1.92
CA MET A 246 -2.70 -18.03 -0.66
C MET A 246 -2.04 -18.82 0.46
N LYS A 247 -2.27 -20.15 0.52
CA LYS A 247 -1.65 -21.05 1.49
C LYS A 247 -0.17 -21.28 1.19
N ASN A 248 0.22 -21.39 -0.08
CA ASN A 248 1.61 -21.53 -0.49
C ASN A 248 2.43 -20.28 -0.09
N ILE A 249 1.84 -19.09 -0.26
CA ILE A 249 2.46 -17.80 0.12
C ILE A 249 2.89 -17.76 1.58
N VAL A 250 2.24 -18.49 2.50
CA VAL A 250 2.65 -18.53 3.92
C VAL A 250 4.13 -18.91 4.08
N LYS A 251 4.54 -20.03 3.45
CA LYS A 251 5.93 -20.50 3.52
C LYS A 251 6.90 -19.61 2.74
N LEU A 252 6.42 -18.95 1.68
CA LEU A 252 7.23 -18.07 0.84
C LEU A 252 7.50 -16.73 1.54
N ALA A 253 6.52 -16.19 2.25
CA ALA A 253 6.66 -15.01 3.10
C ALA A 253 7.69 -15.25 4.20
N ASP A 254 7.66 -16.41 4.87
CA ASP A 254 8.62 -16.76 5.92
C ASP A 254 10.08 -16.77 5.43
N LYS A 255 10.28 -17.12 4.15
CA LYS A 255 11.57 -17.16 3.44
C LYS A 255 11.91 -15.85 2.72
N ALA A 256 11.03 -14.86 2.76
CA ALA A 256 11.12 -13.65 1.94
C ALA A 256 11.31 -13.90 0.43
N ASP A 257 10.72 -14.98 -0.10
CA ASP A 257 10.82 -15.36 -1.51
C ASP A 257 9.85 -14.54 -2.38
N LEU A 258 10.27 -13.33 -2.74
CA LEU A 258 9.46 -12.40 -3.54
C LEU A 258 9.06 -12.99 -4.90
N LYS A 259 9.97 -13.72 -5.56
CA LYS A 259 9.70 -14.34 -6.86
C LYS A 259 8.62 -15.41 -6.73
N GLY A 260 8.73 -16.27 -5.72
CA GLY A 260 7.71 -17.28 -5.42
C GLY A 260 6.36 -16.64 -5.09
N ILE A 261 6.35 -15.60 -4.24
CA ILE A 261 5.11 -14.90 -3.87
C ILE A 261 4.42 -14.32 -5.11
N ALA A 262 5.16 -13.63 -5.97
CA ALA A 262 4.62 -13.07 -7.21
C ALA A 262 4.07 -14.15 -8.14
N ALA A 263 4.76 -15.28 -8.28
CA ALA A 263 4.32 -16.40 -9.10
C ALA A 263 3.00 -16.99 -8.58
N GLU A 264 2.85 -17.15 -7.26
CA GLU A 264 1.59 -17.61 -6.64
C GLU A 264 0.44 -16.62 -6.84
N ILE A 265 0.69 -15.32 -6.63
CA ILE A 265 -0.31 -14.26 -6.88
C ILE A 265 -0.78 -14.31 -8.34
N ARG A 266 0.14 -14.43 -9.30
CA ARG A 266 -0.18 -14.52 -10.73
C ARG A 266 -0.93 -15.81 -11.06
N SER A 267 -0.56 -16.93 -10.44
CA SER A 267 -1.22 -18.23 -10.65
C SER A 267 -2.67 -18.26 -10.17
N MET A 268 -3.06 -17.40 -9.22
CA MET A 268 -4.46 -17.27 -8.77
C MET A 268 -5.42 -16.85 -9.90
N LYS A 269 -4.91 -16.28 -11.00
CA LYS A 269 -5.72 -15.90 -12.16
C LYS A 269 -6.56 -17.05 -12.71
N ARG A 270 -6.13 -18.30 -12.54
CA ARG A 270 -6.90 -19.51 -12.91
C ARG A 270 -8.32 -19.56 -12.34
N LEU A 271 -8.59 -18.81 -11.27
CA LEU A 271 -9.88 -18.82 -10.57
C LEU A 271 -10.95 -17.98 -11.27
N TRP A 272 -10.57 -17.21 -12.28
CA TRP A 272 -11.41 -16.22 -12.95
C TRP A 272 -11.27 -16.40 -14.47
N THR A 273 -12.28 -17.00 -15.07
CA THR A 273 -12.29 -17.35 -16.50
C THR A 273 -13.32 -16.58 -17.31
N SER A 274 -14.19 -15.81 -16.65
CA SER A 274 -15.28 -15.10 -17.32
C SER A 274 -14.94 -13.62 -17.58
N PRO A 275 -15.49 -12.99 -18.64
CA PRO A 275 -15.22 -11.59 -18.98
C PRO A 275 -15.50 -10.60 -17.85
N GLU A 276 -16.49 -10.87 -17.00
CA GLU A 276 -16.91 -10.01 -15.88
C GLU A 276 -15.82 -9.94 -14.79
N THR A 277 -14.90 -10.91 -14.78
CA THR A 277 -13.84 -11.02 -13.78
C THR A 277 -12.50 -10.45 -14.26
N LYS A 278 -12.48 -9.79 -15.43
CA LYS A 278 -11.28 -9.15 -16.01
C LYS A 278 -10.58 -8.20 -15.03
N GLY A 279 -11.34 -7.44 -14.23
CA GLY A 279 -10.77 -6.55 -13.22
C GLY A 279 -9.92 -7.29 -12.16
N LEU A 280 -10.31 -8.51 -11.80
CA LEU A 280 -9.58 -9.34 -10.84
C LEU A 280 -8.28 -9.89 -11.44
N LEU A 281 -8.29 -10.23 -12.73
CA LEU A 281 -7.08 -10.63 -13.46
C LEU A 281 -6.05 -9.51 -13.52
N ILE A 282 -6.49 -8.28 -13.83
CA ILE A 282 -5.63 -7.08 -13.85
C ILE A 282 -5.08 -6.82 -12.45
N ARG A 283 -5.94 -6.86 -11.42
CA ARG A 283 -5.53 -6.67 -10.03
C ARG A 283 -4.44 -7.66 -9.60
N ARG A 284 -4.60 -8.96 -9.88
CA ARG A 284 -3.57 -9.97 -9.58
C ARG A 284 -2.26 -9.71 -10.33
N GLU A 285 -2.32 -9.27 -11.58
CA GLU A 285 -1.08 -8.93 -12.31
C GLU A 285 -0.37 -7.76 -11.66
N ASN A 286 -1.11 -6.69 -11.37
CA ASN A 286 -0.52 -5.48 -10.77
C ASN A 286 0.09 -5.80 -9.39
N GLU A 287 -0.56 -6.64 -8.59
CA GLU A 287 0.00 -7.12 -7.31
C GLU A 287 1.26 -7.97 -7.50
N ALA A 288 1.28 -8.89 -8.46
CA ALA A 288 2.46 -9.70 -8.76
C ALA A 288 3.64 -8.83 -9.22
N VAL A 289 3.40 -7.89 -10.14
CA VAL A 289 4.38 -6.91 -10.62
C VAL A 289 4.88 -6.03 -9.47
N LEU A 290 4.00 -5.64 -8.54
CA LEU A 290 4.39 -4.87 -7.37
C LEU A 290 5.38 -5.66 -6.50
N VAL A 291 5.14 -6.95 -6.27
CA VAL A 291 6.04 -7.83 -5.51
C VAL A 291 7.37 -8.05 -6.25
N GLU A 292 7.35 -8.27 -7.56
CA GLU A 292 8.57 -8.50 -8.37
C GLU A 292 9.54 -7.32 -8.33
N ASN A 293 8.98 -6.11 -8.26
CA ASN A 293 9.74 -4.88 -8.22
C ASN A 293 9.93 -4.34 -6.79
N ALA A 294 9.54 -5.11 -5.77
CA ALA A 294 9.67 -4.69 -4.39
C ALA A 294 11.15 -4.73 -3.95
N GLY A 295 11.60 -3.66 -3.30
CA GLY A 295 12.91 -3.56 -2.67
C GLY A 295 12.80 -2.88 -1.32
N PHE A 296 13.83 -2.91 -0.49
CA PHE A 296 13.79 -2.28 0.85
C PHE A 296 14.05 -0.76 0.82
N PHE A 297 14.42 -0.24 -0.36
CA PHE A 297 14.92 1.10 -0.51
C PHE A 297 13.80 2.13 -0.69
N TYR A 298 13.23 2.61 0.43
CA TYR A 298 12.20 3.65 0.45
C TYR A 298 12.65 4.87 1.25
N ASN A 299 12.18 6.04 0.84
CA ASN A 299 12.23 7.21 1.70
C ASN A 299 11.19 7.07 2.84
N PRO A 300 11.44 7.64 4.03
CA PRO A 300 10.49 7.59 5.14
C PRO A 300 9.10 8.17 4.81
N ASP A 301 9.01 9.12 3.88
CA ASP A 301 7.75 9.68 3.40
C ASP A 301 7.08 8.83 2.32
N GLU A 302 7.71 7.77 1.81
CA GLU A 302 7.14 6.83 0.84
C GLU A 302 6.48 5.61 1.51
N ILE A 303 6.59 5.49 2.84
CA ILE A 303 6.03 4.39 3.64
C ILE A 303 4.90 4.85 4.55
N ILE A 304 3.99 3.94 4.87
CA ILE A 304 2.84 4.14 5.76
C ILE A 304 2.78 2.97 6.74
N PHE A 305 2.60 3.30 8.01
CA PHE A 305 2.38 2.32 9.08
C PHE A 305 0.86 2.09 9.24
N LEU A 306 0.44 0.83 9.21
CA LEU A 306 -0.96 0.39 9.33
C LEU A 306 -1.13 -0.56 10.50
#